data_AF-A0A8B6XIT7-F1
#
_entry.id   AF-A0A8B6XIT7-F1
#
_cell.length_a   1.000
_cell.length_b   1.000
_cell.length_c   1.000
_cell.angle_alpha   90.00
_cell.angle_beta   90.00
_cell.angle_gamma   90.00
#
_symmetry.space_group_name_H-M   'P 1'
#
loop_
_entity.id
_entity.type
_entity.pdbx_description
1 polymer ?
#
loop_
_entity_poly.entity_id
_entity_poly.type
_entity_poly.pdbx_seq_one_letter_code
_entity_poly.pdbx_strand_id
1 'polypeptide(L)'
;MELYDFVNFQVLAEQVVKEKIEEMKELESKLCQSCRICGDRSSGRHYGVPSCDGCRGFFKRSVRRNVSYACKFQGECVIDLKRRNQCQFCRYQRCLKVGMNKNAVQHERQPKKPQIIPNPNLFTNHFDFSFQKSTITCMNSSISPAISPAASYDLNNLSPTFVMEKSLSPPEPTLSPTPLSKKASQYSIESLLKKDIDTHENYEIRSSCAQTRFPMLTPPNSPLKAVFESEVNQGVNEILYKVLRSSISRLQTIPALHEFSQEVQIKMITDNCIPVFILTLHEAFIPVDMVMMYLRNCMIEQHLAESNQILGKIEVVLREMKYLVVDATEIGYMKAMSLFKPDPLTNLQNSLFHRHFAEARFHLSEHVTRFYNNNGRFSKLLSISNTLHSYPASLASIIFPIIKDVKLFVNHCSSIDGF
;
A
#
# COMPACT_ATOMS: atom_id res chain seq x y z
N MET A 1 9.48 25.71 -46.83
CA MET A 1 8.19 25.33 -46.24
C MET A 1 7.82 26.45 -45.30
N GLU A 2 6.86 27.26 -45.72
CA GLU A 2 6.52 28.55 -45.12
C GLU A 2 5.67 28.37 -43.86
N LEU A 3 5.61 29.41 -43.01
CA LEU A 3 4.85 29.49 -41.74
C LEU A 3 3.42 28.91 -41.81
N TYR A 4 2.81 28.91 -42.99
CA TYR A 4 1.48 28.39 -43.26
C TYR A 4 1.36 26.87 -43.02
N ASP A 5 2.39 26.09 -43.34
CA ASP A 5 2.42 24.64 -43.14
C ASP A 5 2.54 24.28 -41.65
N PHE A 6 3.24 25.12 -40.87
CA PHE A 6 3.42 24.94 -39.43
C PHE A 6 2.13 25.19 -38.64
N VAL A 7 1.40 26.26 -38.98
CA VAL A 7 0.09 26.55 -38.36
C VAL A 7 -0.91 25.45 -38.68
N ASN A 8 -0.95 24.97 -39.93
CA ASN A 8 -1.83 23.86 -40.32
C ASN A 8 -1.47 22.54 -39.62
N PHE A 9 -0.17 22.24 -39.45
CA PHE A 9 0.26 21.06 -38.71
C PHE A 9 -0.13 21.11 -37.24
N GLN A 10 -0.02 22.29 -36.61
CA GLN A 10 -0.40 22.48 -35.21
C GLN A 10 -1.92 22.39 -35.01
N VAL A 11 -2.71 22.95 -35.92
CA VAL A 11 -4.18 22.82 -35.91
C VAL A 11 -4.60 21.35 -36.10
N LEU A 12 -3.97 20.62 -37.03
CA LEU A 12 -4.22 19.20 -37.24
C LEU A 12 -3.85 18.35 -36.02
N ALA A 13 -2.71 18.63 -35.38
CA ALA A 13 -2.28 17.93 -34.17
C ALA A 13 -3.25 18.19 -32.99
N GLU A 14 -3.71 19.43 -32.80
CA GLU A 14 -4.71 19.77 -31.79
C GLU A 14 -6.06 19.10 -32.06
N GLN A 15 -6.45 18.95 -33.33
CA GLN A 15 -7.68 18.29 -33.75
C GLN A 15 -7.62 16.78 -33.49
N VAL A 16 -6.51 16.12 -33.83
CA VAL A 16 -6.28 14.69 -33.55
C VAL A 16 -6.25 14.39 -32.05
N VAL A 17 -5.65 15.28 -31.24
CA VAL A 17 -5.65 15.14 -29.78
C VAL A 17 -7.05 15.29 -29.21
N LYS A 18 -7.83 16.27 -29.67
CA LYS A 18 -9.24 16.43 -29.26
C LYS A 18 -10.09 15.22 -29.61
N GLU A 19 -9.95 14.68 -30.82
CA GLU A 19 -10.67 13.48 -31.24
C GLU A 19 -10.33 12.27 -30.36
N LYS A 20 -9.05 12.03 -30.06
CA LYS A 20 -8.63 10.94 -29.17
C LYS A 20 -9.10 11.13 -27.72
N ILE A 21 -9.13 12.35 -27.21
CA ILE A 21 -9.65 12.65 -25.87
C ILE A 21 -11.15 12.33 -25.82
N GLU A 22 -11.92 12.69 -26.85
CA GLU A 22 -13.35 12.42 -26.90
C GLU A 22 -13.63 10.92 -27.06
N GLU A 23 -12.82 10.20 -27.85
CA GLU A 23 -12.87 8.75 -27.98
C GLU A 23 -12.55 8.02 -26.66
N MET A 24 -11.56 8.53 -25.89
CA MET A 24 -11.25 8.04 -24.54
C MET A 24 -12.38 8.29 -23.55
N LYS A 25 -13.01 9.48 -23.57
CA LYS A 25 -14.18 9.78 -22.72
C LYS A 25 -15.36 8.88 -23.04
N GLU A 26 -15.59 8.58 -24.31
CA GLU A 26 -16.67 7.67 -24.71
C GLU A 26 -16.38 6.23 -24.27
N LEU A 27 -15.12 5.79 -24.31
CA LEU A 27 -14.69 4.50 -23.78
C LEU A 27 -14.85 4.43 -22.25
N GLU A 28 -14.51 5.48 -21.51
CA GLU A 28 -14.73 5.58 -20.06
C GLU A 28 -16.22 5.59 -19.70
N SER A 29 -17.04 6.28 -20.49
CA SER A 29 -18.50 6.29 -20.36
C SER A 29 -19.09 4.89 -20.55
N LYS A 30 -18.63 4.14 -21.57
CA LYS A 30 -19.02 2.73 -21.81
C LYS A 30 -18.55 1.81 -20.67
N LEU A 31 -17.36 2.04 -20.11
CA LEU A 31 -16.84 1.25 -18.98
C LEU A 31 -17.63 1.48 -17.68
N CYS A 32 -18.25 2.65 -17.53
CA CYS A 32 -19.13 2.99 -16.40
C CYS A 32 -20.49 2.24 -16.45
N GLN A 33 -20.88 1.68 -17.60
CA GLN A 33 -22.16 1.01 -17.79
C GLN A 33 -22.15 -0.49 -17.44
N SER A 34 -20.98 -1.09 -17.24
CA SER A 34 -20.84 -2.53 -16.95
C SER A 34 -20.23 -2.81 -15.56
N CYS A 35 -20.74 -3.84 -14.89
CA CYS A 35 -20.25 -4.26 -13.60
C CYS A 35 -18.90 -4.96 -13.75
N ARG A 36 -17.85 -4.39 -13.14
CA ARG A 36 -16.48 -4.91 -13.22
C ARG A 36 -16.28 -6.30 -12.59
N ILE A 37 -17.27 -6.79 -11.85
CA ILE A 37 -17.24 -8.08 -11.15
C ILE A 37 -17.80 -9.20 -12.02
N CYS A 38 -18.97 -8.99 -12.63
CA CYS A 38 -19.74 -10.06 -13.29
C CYS A 38 -20.26 -9.69 -14.70
N GLY A 39 -19.95 -8.49 -15.20
CA GLY A 39 -20.37 -8.03 -16.54
C GLY A 39 -21.82 -7.57 -16.67
N ASP A 40 -22.63 -7.70 -15.61
CA ASP A 40 -24.02 -7.20 -15.57
C ASP A 40 -24.10 -5.66 -15.74
N ARG A 41 -25.29 -5.11 -16.04
CA ARG A 41 -25.49 -3.66 -16.11
C ARG A 41 -25.14 -3.02 -14.77
N SER A 42 -24.24 -2.02 -14.79
CA SER A 42 -23.89 -1.28 -13.59
C SER A 42 -25.03 -0.32 -13.21
N SER A 43 -25.34 -0.25 -11.91
CA SER A 43 -26.23 0.77 -11.35
C SER A 43 -25.46 2.00 -10.85
N GLY A 44 -24.16 2.11 -11.18
CA GLY A 44 -23.25 3.17 -10.74
C GLY A 44 -22.05 2.64 -9.95
N ARG A 45 -21.29 3.57 -9.36
CA ARG A 45 -20.13 3.26 -8.52
C ARG A 45 -20.58 2.91 -7.11
N HIS A 46 -20.27 1.70 -6.66
CA HIS A 46 -20.50 1.25 -5.29
C HIS A 46 -19.20 0.78 -4.67
N TYR A 47 -18.88 1.30 -3.49
CA TYR A 47 -17.63 1.00 -2.78
C TYR A 47 -16.37 1.28 -3.63
N GLY A 48 -16.41 2.30 -4.48
CA GLY A 48 -15.29 2.72 -5.34
C GLY A 48 -15.32 2.18 -6.78
N VAL A 49 -16.15 1.18 -7.09
CA VAL A 49 -16.10 0.46 -8.37
C VAL A 49 -17.46 0.42 -9.08
N PRO A 50 -17.53 0.62 -10.42
CA PRO A 50 -18.74 0.36 -11.20
C PRO A 50 -19.23 -1.08 -11.00
N SER A 51 -20.43 -1.21 -10.43
CA SER A 51 -20.99 -2.52 -10.10
C SER A 51 -22.51 -2.56 -10.23
N CYS A 52 -23.07 -3.76 -10.34
CA CYS A 52 -24.51 -4.00 -10.30
C CYS A 52 -24.98 -4.16 -8.85
N ASP A 53 -26.29 -4.05 -8.63
CA ASP A 53 -26.88 -4.17 -7.28
C ASP A 53 -26.62 -5.53 -6.64
N GLY A 54 -26.53 -6.59 -7.45
CA GLY A 54 -26.21 -7.93 -6.97
C GLY A 54 -24.82 -8.03 -6.35
N CYS A 55 -23.80 -7.45 -6.99
CA CYS A 55 -22.42 -7.47 -6.48
C CYS A 55 -22.21 -6.46 -5.35
N ARG A 56 -22.85 -5.28 -5.42
CA ARG A 56 -22.92 -4.32 -4.31
C ARG A 56 -23.47 -4.97 -3.05
N GLY A 57 -24.65 -5.59 -3.14
CA GLY A 57 -25.31 -6.21 -1.99
C GLY A 57 -24.54 -7.41 -1.45
N PHE A 58 -23.94 -8.21 -2.33
CA PHE A 58 -23.06 -9.31 -1.95
C PHE A 58 -21.86 -8.81 -1.14
N PHE A 59 -21.11 -7.83 -1.65
CA PHE A 59 -19.94 -7.27 -0.97
C PHE A 59 -20.28 -6.71 0.41
N LYS A 60 -21.37 -5.93 0.51
CA LYS A 60 -21.88 -5.39 1.78
C LYS A 60 -22.13 -6.47 2.83
N ARG A 61 -22.78 -7.57 2.45
CA ARG A 61 -23.09 -8.68 3.37
C ARG A 61 -21.84 -9.43 3.80
N SER A 62 -20.92 -9.68 2.87
CA SER A 62 -19.65 -10.36 3.14
C SER A 62 -18.80 -9.59 4.15
N VAL A 63 -18.68 -8.27 3.97
CA VAL A 63 -17.92 -7.41 4.89
C VAL A 63 -18.58 -7.32 6.26
N ARG A 64 -19.89 -7.04 6.33
CA ARG A 64 -20.59 -6.87 7.63
C ARG A 64 -20.58 -8.11 8.51
N ARG A 65 -20.79 -9.26 7.90
CA ARG A 65 -20.84 -10.54 8.62
C ARG A 65 -19.44 -11.15 8.81
N ASN A 66 -18.39 -10.46 8.33
CA ASN A 66 -17.01 -10.95 8.32
C ASN A 66 -16.90 -12.40 7.84
N VAL A 67 -17.62 -12.74 6.76
CA VAL A 67 -17.75 -14.14 6.31
C VAL A 67 -16.48 -14.57 5.59
N SER A 68 -15.86 -15.63 6.09
CA SER A 68 -14.83 -16.37 5.35
C SER A 68 -15.51 -17.39 4.44
N TYR A 69 -15.32 -17.25 3.13
CA TYR A 69 -15.78 -18.24 2.15
C TYR A 69 -14.64 -19.21 1.83
N ALA A 70 -14.97 -20.45 1.49
CA ALA A 70 -14.03 -21.42 0.93
C ALA A 70 -14.40 -21.72 -0.53
N CYS A 71 -13.41 -21.82 -1.41
CA CYS A 71 -13.65 -22.31 -2.76
C CYS A 71 -13.80 -23.84 -2.74
N LYS A 72 -14.75 -24.37 -3.50
CA LYS A 72 -14.89 -25.82 -3.72
C LYS A 72 -13.97 -26.35 -4.82
N PHE A 73 -13.23 -25.47 -5.47
CA PHE A 73 -12.33 -25.72 -6.61
C PHE A 73 -10.97 -25.05 -6.35
N GLN A 74 -10.26 -24.62 -7.38
CA GLN A 74 -8.89 -24.06 -7.31
C GLN A 74 -8.83 -22.55 -7.04
N GLY A 75 -9.92 -21.92 -6.59
CA GLY A 75 -9.93 -20.47 -6.33
C GLY A 75 -10.05 -19.57 -7.58
N GLU A 76 -10.18 -20.15 -8.77
CA GLU A 76 -10.23 -19.42 -10.06
C GLU A 76 -11.58 -19.53 -10.80
N CYS A 77 -12.70 -19.72 -10.08
CA CYS A 77 -14.02 -19.81 -10.72
C CYS A 77 -14.37 -18.56 -11.53
N VAL A 78 -14.89 -18.76 -12.74
CA VAL A 78 -15.36 -17.67 -13.61
C VAL A 78 -16.57 -16.97 -13.01
N ILE A 79 -16.51 -15.64 -12.92
CA ILE A 79 -17.60 -14.80 -12.40
C ILE A 79 -18.23 -14.01 -13.54
N ASP A 80 -19.39 -14.47 -14.00
CA ASP A 80 -20.24 -13.77 -14.98
C ASP A 80 -21.68 -13.64 -14.45
N LEU A 81 -22.57 -12.99 -15.21
CA LEU A 81 -23.96 -12.76 -14.82
C LEU A 81 -24.69 -14.03 -14.37
N LYS A 82 -24.48 -15.15 -15.07
CA LYS A 82 -25.19 -16.42 -14.84
C LYS A 82 -24.57 -17.23 -13.70
N ARG A 83 -23.25 -17.19 -13.56
CA ARG A 83 -22.48 -18.08 -12.68
C ARG A 83 -21.91 -17.40 -11.44
N ARG A 84 -22.09 -16.08 -11.27
CA ARG A 84 -21.62 -15.32 -10.08
C ARG A 84 -22.07 -15.87 -8.73
N ASN A 85 -23.11 -16.69 -8.67
CA ASN A 85 -23.57 -17.30 -7.41
C ASN A 85 -22.98 -18.70 -7.15
N GLN A 86 -22.27 -19.31 -8.10
CA GLN A 86 -21.72 -20.67 -7.97
C GLN A 86 -20.58 -20.76 -6.96
N CYS A 87 -19.74 -19.72 -6.86
CA CYS A 87 -18.64 -19.67 -5.91
C CYS A 87 -18.55 -18.30 -5.23
N GLN A 88 -18.95 -18.26 -3.96
CA GLN A 88 -18.92 -17.03 -3.15
C GLN A 88 -17.48 -16.57 -2.85
N PHE A 89 -16.55 -17.52 -2.66
CA PHE A 89 -15.14 -17.20 -2.49
C PHE A 89 -14.58 -16.43 -3.67
N CYS A 90 -14.63 -17.00 -4.88
CA CYS A 90 -14.09 -16.35 -6.08
C CYS A 90 -14.81 -15.04 -6.40
N ARG A 91 -16.13 -14.95 -6.14
CA ARG A 91 -16.88 -13.71 -6.30
C ARG A 91 -16.38 -12.63 -5.35
N TYR A 92 -16.15 -12.95 -4.08
CA TYR A 92 -15.67 -12.01 -3.08
C TYR A 92 -14.23 -11.59 -3.35
N GLN A 93 -13.36 -12.54 -3.70
CA GLN A 93 -12.01 -12.26 -4.15
C GLN A 93 -12.01 -11.36 -5.39
N ARG A 94 -12.91 -11.57 -6.35
CA ARG A 94 -13.06 -10.68 -7.50
C ARG A 94 -13.48 -9.27 -7.11
N CYS A 95 -14.41 -9.12 -6.15
CA CYS A 95 -14.79 -7.80 -5.61
C CYS A 95 -13.57 -7.04 -5.05
N LEU A 96 -12.74 -7.72 -4.25
CA LEU A 96 -11.52 -7.13 -3.69
C LEU A 96 -10.50 -6.81 -4.80
N LYS A 97 -10.28 -7.74 -5.73
CA LYS A 97 -9.34 -7.60 -6.86
C LYS A 97 -9.67 -6.42 -7.78
N VAL A 98 -10.96 -6.08 -7.94
CA VAL A 98 -11.36 -4.90 -8.74
C VAL A 98 -11.38 -3.61 -7.92
N GLY A 99 -11.02 -3.65 -6.63
CA GLY A 99 -10.85 -2.46 -5.79
C GLY A 99 -12.09 -2.07 -4.96
N MET A 100 -13.03 -2.97 -4.66
CA MET A 100 -14.13 -2.62 -3.76
C MET A 100 -13.60 -2.36 -2.34
N ASN A 101 -13.84 -1.15 -1.83
CA ASN A 101 -13.34 -0.71 -0.52
C ASN A 101 -14.22 -1.24 0.63
N LYS A 102 -13.67 -2.17 1.42
CA LYS A 102 -14.33 -2.73 2.61
C LYS A 102 -14.63 -1.68 3.68
N ASN A 103 -13.80 -0.66 3.82
CA ASN A 103 -13.94 0.39 4.83
C ASN A 103 -15.10 1.35 4.50
N ALA A 104 -15.52 1.43 3.23
CA ALA A 104 -16.69 2.18 2.81
C ALA A 104 -18.02 1.50 3.24
N VAL A 105 -17.97 0.29 3.79
CA VAL A 105 -19.15 -0.38 4.35
C VAL A 105 -19.38 0.10 5.78
N GLN A 106 -20.30 1.06 5.93
CA GLN A 106 -20.74 1.54 7.24
C GLN A 106 -21.30 0.39 8.11
N HIS A 107 -20.93 0.42 9.39
CA HIS A 107 -21.48 -0.45 10.43
C HIS A 107 -22.99 -0.21 10.57
N GLU A 108 -23.71 -1.20 11.08
CA GLU A 108 -25.17 -1.12 11.17
C GLU A 108 -25.61 0.14 11.92
N ARG A 109 -26.57 0.87 11.35
CA ARG A 109 -27.30 1.87 12.11
C ARG A 109 -28.04 1.09 13.20
N GLN A 110 -27.83 1.46 14.47
CA GLN A 110 -28.66 0.90 15.54
C GLN A 110 -30.13 1.04 15.11
N PRO A 111 -30.96 0.00 15.25
CA PRO A 111 -32.38 0.13 14.97
C PRO A 111 -32.88 1.31 15.80
N LYS A 112 -33.40 2.35 15.14
CA LYS A 112 -34.09 3.43 15.84
C LYS A 112 -35.16 2.74 16.67
N LYS A 113 -35.09 2.86 18.00
CA LYS A 113 -36.23 2.52 18.86
C LYS A 113 -37.43 3.22 18.23
N PRO A 114 -38.53 2.52 17.91
CA PRO A 114 -39.72 3.20 17.44
C PRO A 114 -40.06 4.23 18.51
N GLN A 115 -39.97 5.52 18.17
CA GLN A 115 -40.46 6.56 19.05
C GLN A 115 -41.97 6.39 19.08
N ILE A 116 -42.47 5.82 20.16
CA ILE A 116 -43.87 5.89 20.51
C ILE A 116 -44.15 7.37 20.73
N ILE A 117 -44.74 8.02 19.73
CA ILE A 117 -45.40 9.31 19.91
C ILE A 117 -46.61 9.00 20.80
N PRO A 118 -46.70 9.51 22.04
CA PRO A 118 -47.90 9.30 22.83
C PRO A 118 -49.01 10.14 22.18
N ASN A 119 -49.94 9.47 21.49
CA ASN A 119 -51.19 10.09 21.10
C ASN A 119 -52.11 10.09 22.34
N PRO A 120 -52.54 11.25 22.89
CA PRO A 120 -53.26 11.29 24.16
C PRO A 120 -54.68 10.69 24.15
N ASN A 121 -55.19 10.19 23.04
CA ASN A 121 -56.61 9.85 22.91
C ASN A 121 -56.85 8.44 22.38
N LEU A 122 -56.59 7.40 23.17
CA LEU A 122 -57.31 6.12 23.08
C LEU A 122 -57.14 5.33 24.39
N PHE A 123 -58.16 5.38 25.23
CA PHE A 123 -58.36 4.51 26.38
C PHE A 123 -58.91 3.14 25.94
N THR A 124 -58.57 2.10 26.72
CA THR A 124 -59.15 0.73 26.79
C THR A 124 -58.65 -0.26 25.71
N ASN A 125 -58.26 -1.53 25.95
CA ASN A 125 -58.39 -2.45 27.08
C ASN A 125 -57.18 -3.41 27.19
N HIS A 126 -56.95 -3.90 28.41
CA HIS A 126 -56.13 -5.04 28.83
C HIS A 126 -56.06 -6.22 27.83
N PHE A 127 -54.85 -6.71 27.54
CA PHE A 127 -54.55 -8.14 27.39
C PHE A 127 -53.06 -8.38 27.65
N ASP A 128 -52.76 -9.04 28.76
CA ASP A 128 -51.42 -9.51 29.13
C ASP A 128 -51.00 -10.68 28.23
N PHE A 129 -49.79 -10.61 27.65
CA PHE A 129 -49.09 -11.80 27.17
C PHE A 129 -47.60 -11.71 27.48
N SER A 130 -47.20 -12.45 28.51
CA SER A 130 -45.84 -12.64 28.98
C SER A 130 -45.05 -13.50 27.99
N PHE A 131 -43.96 -12.97 27.45
CA PHE A 131 -43.01 -13.75 26.65
C PHE A 131 -42.12 -14.60 27.57
N GLN A 132 -42.44 -15.90 27.67
CA GLN A 132 -41.61 -16.90 28.32
C GLN A 132 -40.30 -17.13 27.55
N LYS A 133 -39.21 -17.17 28.30
CA LYS A 133 -37.87 -17.57 27.87
C LYS A 133 -37.82 -19.10 27.83
N SER A 134 -37.83 -19.71 26.65
CA SER A 134 -37.75 -21.17 26.49
C SER A 134 -36.30 -21.65 26.39
N THR A 135 -35.84 -22.30 27.46
CA THR A 135 -34.72 -23.25 27.48
C THR A 135 -35.18 -24.55 26.82
N ILE A 136 -34.56 -24.94 25.70
CA ILE A 136 -34.73 -26.27 25.12
C ILE A 136 -33.56 -27.14 25.56
N THR A 137 -33.83 -28.03 26.49
CA THR A 137 -33.06 -29.24 26.78
C THR A 137 -33.35 -30.25 25.66
N CYS A 138 -32.34 -30.84 25.03
CA CYS A 138 -32.53 -32.03 24.21
C CYS A 138 -31.55 -33.13 24.63
N MET A 139 -32.13 -34.31 24.85
CA MET A 139 -31.51 -35.51 25.36
C MET A 139 -30.65 -36.22 24.30
N ASN A 140 -29.68 -36.98 24.80
CA ASN A 140 -28.82 -37.90 24.09
C ASN A 140 -29.59 -38.85 23.14
N SER A 141 -29.17 -38.93 21.88
CA SER A 141 -29.10 -40.21 21.15
C SER A 141 -28.13 -40.07 19.98
N SER A 142 -26.98 -40.73 20.03
CA SER A 142 -26.24 -41.15 18.83
C SER A 142 -25.30 -42.29 19.21
N ILE A 143 -25.77 -43.47 18.87
CA ILE A 143 -25.08 -44.76 18.83
C ILE A 143 -23.94 -44.68 17.81
N SER A 144 -22.76 -45.22 18.13
CA SER A 144 -21.80 -45.75 17.16
C SER A 144 -20.98 -46.90 17.77
N PRO A 145 -20.58 -47.91 16.99
CA PRO A 145 -20.17 -49.23 17.48
C PRO A 145 -18.67 -49.37 17.74
N ALA A 146 -18.35 -50.43 18.49
CA ALA A 146 -17.02 -50.86 18.93
C ALA A 146 -16.19 -51.58 17.85
N ILE A 147 -14.86 -51.44 17.91
CA ILE A 147 -13.86 -52.47 17.59
C ILE A 147 -12.69 -52.35 18.59
N SER A 148 -12.27 -53.50 19.13
CA SER A 148 -11.35 -53.74 20.25
C SER A 148 -9.87 -53.96 19.81
N PRO A 149 -8.97 -54.59 20.58
CA PRO A 149 -7.97 -53.94 21.45
C PRO A 149 -6.50 -54.31 21.11
N ALA A 150 -5.51 -53.63 21.71
CA ALA A 150 -4.10 -54.03 21.66
C ALA A 150 -3.62 -54.57 23.01
N ALA A 151 -2.97 -55.73 22.96
CA ALA A 151 -2.45 -56.49 24.08
C ALA A 151 -1.06 -56.01 24.55
N SER A 152 -0.78 -56.33 25.80
CA SER A 152 0.47 -56.21 26.56
C SER A 152 1.56 -57.19 26.15
N TYR A 153 2.83 -56.76 26.20
CA TYR A 153 3.97 -57.55 26.72
C TYR A 153 5.18 -56.64 27.01
N ASP A 154 6.10 -57.19 27.79
CA ASP A 154 6.89 -56.54 28.83
C ASP A 154 8.40 -56.82 28.63
N LEU A 155 9.23 -56.04 29.35
CA LEU A 155 10.58 -56.31 29.90
C LEU A 155 11.89 -56.16 29.07
N ASN A 156 12.78 -55.35 29.70
CA ASN A 156 14.23 -55.53 29.98
C ASN A 156 15.27 -55.20 28.89
N ASN A 157 16.46 -54.66 29.18
CA ASN A 157 17.11 -53.99 30.32
C ASN A 157 18.53 -53.62 29.82
N LEU A 158 19.12 -52.48 30.21
CA LEU A 158 20.58 -52.27 30.34
C LEU A 158 20.88 -50.85 30.88
N SER A 159 21.32 -50.78 32.14
CA SER A 159 22.01 -49.62 32.78
C SER A 159 23.54 -49.80 32.63
N PRO A 160 24.43 -48.79 32.86
CA PRO A 160 24.62 -48.07 34.15
C PRO A 160 24.90 -46.55 33.92
N THR A 161 25.07 -45.61 34.86
CA THR A 161 25.54 -45.58 36.25
C THR A 161 25.08 -44.23 36.84
N PHE A 162 24.71 -44.24 38.11
CA PHE A 162 24.08 -43.12 38.83
C PHE A 162 25.13 -42.31 39.60
N VAL A 163 25.16 -40.99 39.41
CA VAL A 163 25.76 -40.03 40.35
C VAL A 163 24.65 -39.05 40.73
N MET A 164 24.32 -39.01 42.03
CA MET A 164 23.30 -38.12 42.57
C MET A 164 23.77 -36.67 42.52
N GLU A 165 23.04 -35.80 41.82
CA GLU A 165 23.05 -34.38 42.10
C GLU A 165 21.63 -33.81 42.04
N LYS A 166 21.16 -33.43 43.23
CA LYS A 166 20.04 -32.56 43.63
C LYS A 166 19.05 -32.12 42.53
N SER A 167 17.84 -32.65 42.65
CA SER A 167 16.63 -32.28 41.91
C SER A 167 16.25 -30.80 42.03
N LEU A 168 16.34 -30.07 40.92
CA LEU A 168 15.55 -28.88 40.62
C LEU A 168 15.08 -29.02 39.16
N SER A 169 13.79 -29.31 38.98
CA SER A 169 13.14 -29.34 37.68
C SER A 169 13.22 -27.97 37.00
N PRO A 170 13.47 -27.90 35.67
CA PRO A 170 13.38 -26.66 34.93
C PRO A 170 11.93 -26.14 34.93
N PRO A 171 11.68 -24.83 35.08
CA PRO A 171 10.33 -24.29 34.95
C PRO A 171 9.83 -24.49 33.52
N GLU A 172 8.63 -25.03 33.37
CA GLU A 172 7.87 -25.01 32.12
C GLU A 172 7.79 -23.56 31.59
N PRO A 173 7.95 -23.32 30.28
CA PRO A 173 7.60 -22.04 29.69
C PRO A 173 6.07 -21.90 29.69
N THR A 174 5.55 -21.24 30.72
CA THR A 174 4.19 -20.71 30.74
C THR A 174 4.09 -19.53 29.76
N LEU A 175 3.82 -19.83 28.49
CA LEU A 175 3.40 -18.83 27.51
C LEU A 175 1.87 -18.84 27.42
N SER A 176 1.23 -18.21 28.40
CA SER A 176 -0.06 -17.55 28.18
C SER A 176 0.22 -16.19 27.52
N PRO A 177 -0.54 -15.77 26.49
CA PRO A 177 -0.38 -14.44 25.92
C PRO A 177 -0.98 -13.42 26.88
N THR A 178 -0.13 -12.82 27.71
CA THR A 178 -0.47 -11.61 28.46
C THR A 178 -0.74 -10.49 27.44
N PRO A 179 -1.87 -9.77 27.52
CA PRO A 179 -2.17 -8.69 26.60
C PRO A 179 -1.15 -7.57 26.81
N LEU A 180 -0.20 -7.44 25.86
CA LEU A 180 0.72 -6.32 25.83
C LEU A 180 -0.09 -5.01 25.87
N SER A 181 0.25 -4.19 26.87
CA SER A 181 -0.28 -2.87 27.13
C SER A 181 -0.61 -2.08 25.86
N LYS A 182 -1.84 -1.58 25.77
CA LYS A 182 -2.35 -0.69 24.71
C LYS A 182 -1.49 0.57 24.47
N LYS A 183 -0.52 0.88 25.35
CA LYS A 183 0.44 1.99 25.18
C LYS A 183 1.54 1.72 24.14
N ALA A 184 1.88 0.45 23.83
CA ALA A 184 2.86 0.14 22.79
C ALA A 184 2.36 0.45 21.36
N SER A 185 1.04 0.50 21.16
CA SER A 185 0.41 0.73 19.86
C SER A 185 0.53 2.16 19.32
N GLN A 186 0.89 3.14 20.16
CA GLN A 186 0.93 4.54 19.76
C GLN A 186 2.18 4.93 18.96
N TYR A 187 3.26 4.13 19.08
CA TYR A 187 4.55 4.34 18.41
C TYR A 187 4.85 3.28 17.33
N SER A 188 3.92 2.36 17.07
CA SER A 188 4.11 1.32 16.07
C SER A 188 4.12 1.88 14.66
N ILE A 189 4.95 1.26 13.81
CA ILE A 189 5.04 1.48 12.36
C ILE A 189 3.67 1.25 11.71
N GLU A 190 2.74 0.54 12.36
CA GLU A 190 1.36 0.34 11.93
C GLU A 190 0.58 1.65 11.68
N SER A 191 0.98 2.75 12.33
CA SER A 191 0.40 4.10 12.12
C SER A 191 0.72 4.72 10.75
N LEU A 192 1.77 4.25 10.05
CA LEU A 192 2.08 4.64 8.66
C LEU A 192 0.91 4.40 7.69
N LEU A 193 0.09 3.39 7.98
CA LEU A 193 -0.93 2.89 7.05
C LEU A 193 -2.29 3.58 7.15
N LYS A 194 -2.51 4.44 8.15
CA LYS A 194 -3.82 5.09 8.35
C LYS A 194 -3.97 6.43 7.66
N LYS A 195 -2.90 7.04 7.15
CA LYS A 195 -2.93 8.38 6.52
C LYS A 195 -2.64 8.40 5.01
N ASP A 196 -2.03 7.36 4.46
CA ASP A 196 -1.43 7.42 3.11
C ASP A 196 -2.21 6.64 2.02
N ILE A 197 -3.52 6.91 1.88
CA ILE A 197 -4.27 6.49 0.68
C ILE A 197 -4.84 7.74 0.02
N ASP A 198 -4.18 8.17 -1.07
CA ASP A 198 -4.51 9.34 -1.91
C ASP A 198 -4.65 10.68 -1.14
N THR A 199 -3.53 11.23 -0.71
CA THR A 199 -3.45 12.61 -0.21
C THR A 199 -3.62 13.62 -1.36
N HIS A 200 -4.14 14.82 -1.04
CA HIS A 200 -4.25 15.95 -1.98
C HIS A 200 -2.91 16.24 -2.68
N GLU A 201 -1.79 16.08 -1.96
CA GLU A 201 -0.44 16.26 -2.49
C GLU A 201 -0.10 15.30 -3.64
N ASN A 202 -0.48 14.02 -3.54
CA ASN A 202 -0.27 13.06 -4.62
C ASN A 202 -1.08 13.43 -5.87
N TYR A 203 -2.28 14.01 -5.70
CA TYR A 203 -3.08 14.54 -6.81
C TYR A 203 -2.43 15.77 -7.45
N GLU A 204 -1.94 16.73 -6.65
CA GLU A 204 -1.23 17.92 -7.15
C GLU A 204 0.05 17.57 -7.91
N ILE A 205 0.81 16.58 -7.41
CA ILE A 205 2.00 16.06 -8.09
C ILE A 205 1.62 15.46 -9.45
N ARG A 206 0.57 14.63 -9.51
CA ARG A 206 0.06 14.06 -10.76
C ARG A 206 -0.46 15.13 -11.73
N SER A 207 -1.18 16.13 -11.22
CA SER A 207 -1.66 17.27 -12.01
C SER A 207 -0.51 18.10 -12.58
N SER A 208 0.51 18.39 -11.77
CA SER A 208 1.70 19.14 -12.20
C SER A 208 2.46 18.38 -13.29
N CYS A 209 2.57 17.06 -13.15
CA CYS A 209 3.15 16.14 -14.14
C CYS A 209 2.38 16.10 -15.46
N ALA A 210 1.05 16.16 -15.44
CA ALA A 210 0.23 16.22 -16.64
C ALA A 210 0.30 17.58 -17.35
N GLN A 211 0.58 18.65 -16.61
CA GLN A 211 0.67 20.02 -17.13
C GLN A 211 2.06 20.39 -17.66
N THR A 212 3.10 19.63 -17.32
CA THR A 212 4.45 19.86 -17.83
C THR A 212 4.48 19.56 -19.32
N ARG A 213 4.63 20.60 -20.14
CA ARG A 213 4.81 20.43 -21.59
C ARG A 213 6.19 19.82 -21.83
N PHE A 214 6.23 18.57 -22.27
CA PHE A 214 7.43 18.00 -22.86
C PHE A 214 7.50 18.48 -24.31
N PRO A 215 8.44 19.37 -24.68
CA PRO A 215 8.62 19.73 -26.07
C PRO A 215 8.98 18.46 -26.82
N MET A 216 8.25 18.21 -27.90
CA MET A 216 8.64 17.24 -28.92
C MET A 216 10.11 17.50 -29.25
N LEU A 217 10.92 16.42 -29.22
CA LEU A 217 12.35 16.39 -29.55
C LEU A 217 12.72 17.55 -30.48
N THR A 218 13.27 18.62 -29.92
CA THR A 218 13.79 19.72 -30.73
C THR A 218 14.91 19.13 -31.59
N PRO A 219 14.99 19.46 -32.89
CA PRO A 219 16.08 18.99 -33.73
C PRO A 219 17.42 19.30 -33.04
N PRO A 220 18.39 18.37 -33.03
CA PRO A 220 19.60 18.47 -32.23
C PRO A 220 20.42 19.76 -32.47
N ASN A 221 20.16 20.47 -33.57
CA ASN A 221 20.82 21.71 -33.98
C ASN A 221 19.91 22.97 -33.91
N SER A 222 18.80 22.94 -33.17
CA SER A 222 17.90 24.10 -33.01
C SER A 222 18.55 25.18 -32.11
N PRO A 223 18.59 26.46 -32.52
CA PRO A 223 19.02 27.57 -31.67
C PRO A 223 18.15 27.75 -30.42
N LEU A 224 16.90 27.25 -30.45
CA LEU A 224 15.95 27.33 -29.35
C LEU A 224 16.10 26.17 -28.35
N LYS A 225 16.97 25.19 -28.63
CA LYS A 225 17.20 24.02 -27.79
C LYS A 225 17.50 24.42 -26.33
N ALA A 226 18.38 25.40 -26.13
CA ALA A 226 18.75 25.87 -24.79
C ALA A 226 17.58 26.53 -24.03
N VAL A 227 16.70 27.26 -24.73
CA VAL A 227 15.52 27.91 -24.13
C VAL A 227 14.49 26.85 -23.72
N PHE A 228 14.20 25.90 -24.62
CA PHE A 228 13.27 24.80 -24.33
C PHE A 228 13.80 23.85 -23.25
N GLU A 229 15.10 23.55 -23.25
CA GLU A 229 15.73 22.74 -22.20
C GLU A 229 15.64 23.45 -20.84
N SER A 230 15.83 24.77 -20.78
CA SER A 230 15.69 25.56 -19.55
C SER A 230 14.27 25.51 -18.97
N GLU A 231 13.24 25.74 -19.79
CA GLU A 231 11.82 25.73 -19.35
C GLU A 231 11.38 24.33 -18.88
N VAL A 232 11.78 23.28 -19.60
CA VAL A 232 11.49 21.89 -19.22
C VAL A 232 12.19 21.52 -17.93
N ASN A 233 13.47 21.87 -17.80
CA ASN A 233 14.24 21.60 -16.60
C ASN A 233 13.61 22.31 -15.39
N GLN A 234 13.12 23.55 -15.54
CA GLN A 234 12.42 24.27 -14.48
C GLN A 234 11.12 23.56 -14.05
N GLY A 235 10.28 23.17 -15.00
CA GLY A 235 9.01 22.49 -14.70
C GLY A 235 9.21 21.13 -14.02
N VAL A 236 10.19 20.33 -14.46
CA VAL A 236 10.44 19.03 -13.83
C VAL A 236 11.17 19.17 -12.49
N ASN A 237 12.05 20.16 -12.33
CA ASN A 237 12.64 20.48 -11.03
C ASN A 237 11.57 20.84 -9.99
N GLU A 238 10.52 21.55 -10.39
CA GLU A 238 9.38 21.87 -9.52
C GLU A 238 8.65 20.59 -9.06
N ILE A 239 8.42 19.63 -9.97
CA ILE A 239 7.79 18.35 -9.64
C ILE A 239 8.66 17.55 -8.68
N LEU A 240 9.95 17.45 -8.95
CA LEU A 240 10.91 16.77 -8.09
C LEU A 240 10.99 17.37 -6.70
N TYR A 241 11.00 18.70 -6.62
CA TYR A 241 10.93 19.41 -5.37
C TYR A 241 9.64 19.07 -4.60
N LYS A 242 8.47 19.09 -5.26
CA LYS A 242 7.19 18.70 -4.63
C LYS A 242 7.21 17.26 -4.14
N VAL A 243 7.72 16.32 -4.95
CA VAL A 243 7.86 14.90 -4.59
C VAL A 243 8.77 14.72 -3.38
N LEU A 244 9.94 15.36 -3.37
CA LEU A 244 10.88 15.25 -2.25
C LEU A 244 10.33 15.91 -0.98
N ARG A 245 9.71 17.08 -1.08
CA ARG A 245 9.07 17.78 0.03
C ARG A 245 7.96 16.93 0.66
N SER A 246 7.03 16.41 -0.16
CA SER A 246 5.96 15.52 0.30
C SER A 246 6.54 14.25 0.92
N SER A 247 7.62 13.71 0.36
CA SER A 247 8.31 12.55 0.94
C SER A 247 8.81 12.84 2.36
N ILE A 248 9.49 13.97 2.58
CA ILE A 248 10.06 14.34 3.86
C ILE A 248 8.97 14.62 4.90
N SER A 249 7.96 15.42 4.55
CA SER A 249 6.86 15.76 5.47
C SER A 249 6.12 14.49 5.92
N ARG A 250 5.87 13.54 5.00
CA ARG A 250 5.25 12.25 5.38
C ARG A 250 6.11 11.41 6.31
N LEU A 251 7.43 11.35 6.09
CA LEU A 251 8.33 10.65 7.02
C LEU A 251 8.30 11.26 8.43
N GLN A 252 8.16 12.58 8.54
CA GLN A 252 8.08 13.29 9.82
C GLN A 252 6.82 12.95 10.61
N THR A 253 5.78 12.46 9.94
CA THR A 253 4.56 11.99 10.63
C THR A 253 4.68 10.61 11.28
N ILE A 254 5.80 9.90 11.06
CA ILE A 254 6.03 8.55 11.62
C ILE A 254 6.28 8.67 13.13
N PRO A 255 5.42 8.11 14.00
CA PRO A 255 5.57 8.22 15.44
C PRO A 255 6.89 7.67 15.98
N ALA A 256 7.39 6.58 15.37
CA ALA A 256 8.70 5.99 15.70
C ALA A 256 9.88 6.96 15.49
N LEU A 257 9.74 7.94 14.60
CA LEU A 257 10.81 8.91 14.33
C LEU A 257 11.02 9.87 15.50
N HIS A 258 9.96 10.15 16.27
CA HIS A 258 10.02 11.03 17.45
C HIS A 258 10.74 10.40 18.64
N GLU A 259 11.11 9.11 18.58
CA GLU A 259 11.98 8.49 19.58
C GLU A 259 13.45 8.93 19.44
N PHE A 260 13.82 9.56 18.32
CA PHE A 260 15.17 10.03 18.02
C PHE A 260 15.31 11.54 18.21
N SER A 261 16.52 12.03 18.50
CA SER A 261 16.78 13.47 18.54
C SER A 261 16.65 14.09 17.15
N GLN A 262 16.31 15.38 17.09
CA GLN A 262 16.13 16.11 15.82
C GLN A 262 17.36 16.01 14.90
N GLU A 263 18.57 16.04 15.46
CA GLU A 263 19.81 15.87 14.71
C GLU A 263 19.92 14.49 14.05
N VAL A 264 19.54 13.45 14.78
CA VAL A 264 19.53 12.07 14.28
C VAL A 264 18.44 11.90 13.21
N GLN A 265 17.24 12.44 13.43
CA GLN A 265 16.16 12.42 12.44
C GLN A 265 16.58 13.07 11.11
N ILE A 266 17.19 14.26 11.16
CA ILE A 266 17.67 14.98 9.98
C ILE A 266 18.73 14.14 9.25
N LYS A 267 19.68 13.55 9.98
CA LYS A 267 20.72 12.69 9.41
C LYS A 267 20.10 11.45 8.73
N MET A 268 19.18 10.76 9.40
CA MET A 268 18.49 9.57 8.87
C MET A 268 17.77 9.86 7.55
N ILE A 269 17.03 10.97 7.49
CA ILE A 269 16.29 11.38 6.28
C ILE A 269 17.27 11.79 5.17
N THR A 270 18.32 12.53 5.51
CA THR A 270 19.34 12.99 4.55
C THR A 270 20.06 11.81 3.90
N ASP A 271 20.54 10.86 4.70
CA ASP A 271 21.29 9.69 4.23
C ASP A 271 20.43 8.74 3.39
N ASN A 272 19.11 8.73 3.59
CA ASN A 272 18.18 7.82 2.92
C ASN A 272 17.17 8.53 2.01
N CYS A 273 17.45 9.77 1.60
CA CYS A 273 16.53 10.56 0.79
C CYS A 273 16.26 9.94 -0.60
N ILE A 274 17.27 9.33 -1.22
CA ILE A 274 17.15 8.71 -2.55
C ILE A 274 16.20 7.50 -2.56
N PRO A 275 16.39 6.46 -1.70
CA PRO A 275 15.42 5.37 -1.58
C PRO A 275 13.98 5.85 -1.41
N VAL A 276 13.78 6.80 -0.50
CA VAL A 276 12.45 7.34 -0.17
C VAL A 276 11.86 8.08 -1.37
N PHE A 277 12.67 8.90 -2.04
CA PHE A 277 12.27 9.63 -3.24
C PHE A 277 11.82 8.69 -4.37
N ILE A 278 12.61 7.65 -4.69
CA ILE A 278 12.28 6.67 -5.73
C ILE A 278 10.98 5.93 -5.39
N LEU A 279 10.80 5.55 -4.12
CA LEU A 279 9.57 4.92 -3.65
C LEU A 279 8.35 5.86 -3.78
N THR A 280 8.51 7.15 -3.49
CA THR A 280 7.44 8.14 -3.66
C THR A 280 7.10 8.40 -5.12
N LEU A 281 8.08 8.38 -6.05
CA LEU A 281 7.80 8.49 -7.48
C LEU A 281 6.84 7.39 -7.97
N HIS A 282 7.07 6.16 -7.53
CA HIS A 282 6.19 5.02 -7.86
C HIS A 282 4.81 5.16 -7.20
N GLU A 283 4.75 5.57 -5.94
CA GLU A 283 3.50 5.83 -5.20
C GLU A 283 2.64 6.94 -5.83
N ALA A 284 3.31 7.97 -6.36
CA ALA A 284 2.66 9.06 -7.08
C ALA A 284 2.18 8.65 -8.49
N PHE A 285 2.45 7.41 -8.93
CA PHE A 285 2.17 6.89 -10.27
C PHE A 285 2.80 7.71 -11.40
N ILE A 286 4.00 8.25 -11.17
CA ILE A 286 4.73 8.96 -12.23
C ILE A 286 5.19 7.95 -13.28
N PRO A 287 4.94 8.18 -14.59
CA PRO A 287 5.40 7.28 -15.63
C PRO A 287 6.92 7.12 -15.62
N VAL A 288 7.40 5.86 -15.61
CA VAL A 288 8.84 5.54 -15.58
C VAL A 288 9.62 6.25 -16.69
N ASP A 289 9.08 6.29 -17.91
CA ASP A 289 9.76 6.90 -19.04
C ASP A 289 9.94 8.42 -18.84
N MET A 290 9.00 9.08 -18.15
CA MET A 290 9.11 10.49 -17.77
C MET A 290 10.21 10.71 -16.73
N VAL A 291 10.23 9.87 -15.67
CA VAL A 291 11.29 9.93 -14.65
C VAL A 291 12.66 9.74 -15.28
N MET A 292 12.81 8.74 -16.15
CA MET A 292 14.08 8.44 -16.81
C MET A 292 14.53 9.55 -17.77
N MET A 293 13.60 10.16 -18.49
CA MET A 293 13.90 11.32 -19.34
C MET A 293 14.47 12.48 -18.52
N TYR A 294 13.87 12.78 -17.36
CA TYR A 294 14.38 13.83 -16.47
C TYR A 294 15.73 13.49 -15.86
N LEU A 295 15.88 12.33 -15.25
CA LEU A 295 17.13 11.95 -14.59
C LEU A 295 18.28 11.93 -15.61
N ARG A 296 18.00 11.54 -16.85
CA ARG A 296 18.96 11.65 -17.95
C ARG A 296 19.38 13.10 -18.19
N ASN A 297 18.44 14.05 -18.27
CA ASN A 297 18.77 15.47 -18.46
C ASN A 297 19.59 16.05 -17.30
N CYS A 298 19.34 15.65 -16.05
CA CYS A 298 20.12 16.12 -14.89
C CYS A 298 21.55 15.56 -14.83
N MET A 299 21.74 14.31 -15.26
CA MET A 299 23.00 13.59 -15.05
C MET A 299 24.00 13.72 -16.22
N ILE A 300 23.63 14.37 -17.32
CA ILE A 300 24.44 14.44 -18.55
C ILE A 300 25.64 15.41 -18.44
N GLU A 301 25.63 16.40 -17.55
CA GLU A 301 26.65 17.46 -17.63
C GLU A 301 28.02 17.14 -17.01
N GLN A 302 28.20 16.10 -16.17
CA GLN A 302 29.53 15.92 -15.52
C GLN A 302 30.15 14.51 -15.46
N HIS A 303 29.43 13.38 -15.59
CA HIS A 303 30.06 12.03 -15.51
C HIS A 303 29.28 10.94 -16.30
N LEU A 304 29.34 10.99 -17.63
CA LEU A 304 28.46 10.23 -18.54
C LEU A 304 28.40 8.70 -18.29
N ALA A 305 29.51 8.04 -17.97
CA ALA A 305 29.56 6.57 -17.83
C ALA A 305 28.95 6.07 -16.51
N GLU A 306 29.33 6.69 -15.38
CA GLU A 306 28.81 6.34 -14.05
C GLU A 306 27.32 6.71 -13.93
N SER A 307 26.94 7.86 -14.48
CA SER A 307 25.54 8.29 -14.56
C SER A 307 24.68 7.29 -15.33
N ASN A 308 25.12 6.79 -16.48
CA ASN A 308 24.35 5.81 -17.26
C ASN A 308 24.16 4.48 -16.52
N GLN A 309 25.15 4.02 -15.77
CA GLN A 309 25.03 2.80 -14.96
C GLN A 309 24.02 2.99 -13.82
N ILE A 310 24.04 4.14 -13.14
CA ILE A 310 23.10 4.47 -12.07
C ILE A 310 21.68 4.60 -12.64
N LEU A 311 21.51 5.31 -13.76
CA LEU A 311 20.22 5.44 -14.45
C LEU A 311 19.64 4.09 -14.84
N GLY A 312 20.45 3.20 -15.41
CA GLY A 312 20.00 1.85 -15.75
C GLY A 312 19.53 1.05 -14.53
N LYS A 313 20.22 1.17 -13.38
CA LYS A 313 19.79 0.54 -12.12
C LYS A 313 18.46 1.12 -11.62
N ILE A 314 18.27 2.44 -11.68
CA ILE A 314 17.03 3.10 -11.28
C ILE A 314 15.87 2.64 -12.18
N GLU A 315 16.09 2.57 -13.50
CA GLU A 315 15.10 2.12 -14.46
C GLU A 315 14.64 0.69 -14.17
N VAL A 316 15.58 -0.23 -13.92
CA VAL A 316 15.26 -1.62 -13.56
C VAL A 316 14.41 -1.66 -12.29
N VAL A 317 14.78 -0.91 -11.25
CA VAL A 317 14.01 -0.85 -10.00
C VAL A 317 12.59 -0.34 -10.24
N LEU A 318 12.42 0.76 -10.97
CA LEU A 318 11.11 1.34 -11.27
C LEU A 318 10.24 0.39 -12.10
N ARG A 319 10.82 -0.28 -13.11
CA ARG A 319 10.10 -1.26 -13.93
C ARG A 319 9.70 -2.50 -13.13
N GLU A 320 10.57 -3.01 -12.25
CA GLU A 320 10.27 -4.13 -11.36
C GLU A 320 9.15 -3.77 -10.36
N MET A 321 9.19 -2.59 -9.74
CA MET A 321 8.10 -2.13 -8.86
C MET A 321 6.77 -2.00 -9.60
N LYS A 322 6.81 -1.49 -10.83
CA LYS A 322 5.63 -1.41 -11.72
C LYS A 322 5.10 -2.79 -12.07
N TYR A 323 5.98 -3.74 -12.42
CA TYR A 323 5.60 -5.11 -12.76
C TYR A 323 5.00 -5.86 -11.57
N LEU A 324 5.60 -5.71 -10.38
CA LEU A 324 5.07 -6.27 -9.15
C LEU A 324 3.79 -5.60 -8.68
N VAL A 325 3.45 -4.41 -9.21
CA VAL A 325 2.35 -3.59 -8.73
C VAL A 325 2.51 -3.39 -7.22
N VAL A 326 3.66 -2.85 -6.81
CA VAL A 326 3.94 -2.60 -5.39
C VAL A 326 2.92 -1.60 -4.87
N ASP A 327 2.21 -1.97 -3.82
CA ASP A 327 1.13 -1.17 -3.25
C ASP A 327 1.64 -0.14 -2.23
N ALA A 328 0.80 0.82 -1.85
CA ALA A 328 1.17 1.89 -0.90
C ALA A 328 1.59 1.36 0.48
N THR A 329 1.04 0.21 0.91
CA THR A 329 1.40 -0.42 2.19
C THR A 329 2.82 -0.98 2.13
N GLU A 330 3.14 -1.69 1.05
CA GLU A 330 4.50 -2.20 0.80
C GLU A 330 5.51 -1.06 0.68
N ILE A 331 5.16 0.01 -0.03
CA ILE A 331 5.97 1.23 -0.14
C ILE A 331 6.22 1.84 1.24
N GLY A 332 5.19 1.98 2.07
CA GLY A 332 5.31 2.53 3.43
C GLY A 332 6.30 1.74 4.28
N TYR A 333 6.22 0.42 4.28
CA TYR A 333 7.18 -0.42 4.99
C TYR A 333 8.58 -0.37 4.39
N MET A 334 8.73 -0.30 3.06
CA MET A 334 10.04 -0.14 2.41
C MET A 334 10.69 1.22 2.74
N LYS A 335 9.89 2.29 2.86
CA LYS A 335 10.37 3.61 3.33
C LYS A 335 10.85 3.52 4.78
N ALA A 336 10.07 2.89 5.66
CA ALA A 336 10.47 2.67 7.06
C ALA A 336 11.75 1.83 7.18
N MET A 337 11.86 0.75 6.42
CA MET A 337 13.09 -0.07 6.35
C MET A 337 14.29 0.74 5.87
N SER A 338 14.09 1.68 4.95
CA SER A 338 15.16 2.56 4.48
C SER A 338 15.57 3.56 5.55
N LEU A 339 14.61 4.15 6.24
CA LEU A 339 14.85 5.16 7.27
C LEU A 339 15.54 4.59 8.51
N PHE A 340 15.10 3.41 8.97
CA PHE A 340 15.62 2.77 10.19
C PHE A 340 16.75 1.77 9.92
N LYS A 341 17.42 1.85 8.78
CA LYS A 341 18.53 0.96 8.44
C LYS A 341 19.63 1.03 9.53
N PRO A 342 19.97 -0.09 10.20
CA PRO A 342 21.00 -0.09 11.21
C PRO A 342 22.40 0.08 10.60
N ASP A 343 23.25 0.85 11.28
CA ASP A 343 24.66 1.05 10.91
C ASP A 343 25.55 0.18 11.81
N PRO A 344 26.31 -0.79 11.27
CA PRO A 344 27.14 -1.69 12.07
C PRO A 344 28.18 -0.98 12.97
N LEU A 345 28.46 0.32 12.76
CA LEU A 345 29.53 1.05 13.45
C LEU A 345 29.09 1.88 14.67
N THR A 346 27.79 2.03 14.98
CA THR A 346 27.31 2.94 16.06
C THR A 346 26.61 2.23 17.22
N ASN A 347 27.34 1.97 18.32
CA ASN A 347 26.90 1.05 19.38
C ASN A 347 25.73 1.48 20.28
N LEU A 348 25.40 2.77 20.46
CA LEU A 348 24.47 3.19 21.52
C LEU A 348 23.00 3.40 21.06
N GLN A 349 22.77 3.72 19.78
CA GLN A 349 21.42 3.89 19.22
C GLN A 349 20.98 2.73 18.32
N ASN A 350 21.87 1.77 18.03
CA ASN A 350 21.62 0.66 17.13
C ASN A 350 20.42 -0.22 17.54
N SER A 351 20.11 -0.34 18.83
CA SER A 351 19.00 -1.17 19.30
C SER A 351 17.64 -0.66 18.79
N LEU A 352 17.43 0.67 18.75
CA LEU A 352 16.19 1.27 18.24
C LEU A 352 16.10 1.14 16.71
N PHE A 353 17.22 1.36 16.00
CA PHE A 353 17.28 1.12 14.55
C PHE A 353 16.94 -0.33 14.21
N HIS A 354 17.59 -1.29 14.87
CA HIS A 354 17.31 -2.72 14.69
C HIS A 354 15.85 -3.07 15.00
N ARG A 355 15.28 -2.52 16.08
CA ARG A 355 13.90 -2.77 16.47
C ARG A 355 12.92 -2.29 15.39
N HIS A 356 13.01 -1.02 15.00
CA HIS A 356 12.10 -0.44 14.00
C HIS A 356 12.30 -1.05 12.61
N PHE A 357 13.54 -1.35 12.23
CA PHE A 357 13.82 -2.08 10.99
C PHE A 357 13.20 -3.49 10.99
N ALA A 358 13.34 -4.23 12.09
CA ALA A 358 12.76 -5.57 12.23
C ALA A 358 11.23 -5.53 12.23
N GLU A 359 10.62 -4.54 12.89
CA GLU A 359 9.17 -4.32 12.91
C GLU A 359 8.63 -4.03 11.49
N ALA A 360 9.26 -3.11 10.75
CA ALA A 360 8.87 -2.81 9.37
C ALA A 360 8.98 -4.04 8.46
N ARG A 361 10.07 -4.79 8.60
CA ARG A 361 10.31 -6.02 7.83
C ARG A 361 9.30 -7.12 8.18
N PHE A 362 8.97 -7.28 9.45
CA PHE A 362 7.97 -8.24 9.91
C PHE A 362 6.60 -7.94 9.32
N HIS A 363 6.14 -6.69 9.44
CA HIS A 363 4.83 -6.32 8.92
C HIS A 363 4.76 -6.35 7.38
N LEU A 364 5.86 -6.04 6.69
CA LEU A 364 5.94 -6.26 5.24
C LEU A 364 5.75 -7.74 4.90
N SER A 365 6.43 -8.64 5.62
CA SER A 365 6.29 -10.08 5.44
C SER A 365 4.87 -10.57 5.70
N GLU A 366 4.25 -10.07 6.78
CA GLU A 366 2.87 -10.39 7.14
C GLU A 366 1.88 -9.91 6.06
N HIS A 367 2.02 -8.66 5.61
CA HIS A 367 1.20 -8.08 4.54
C HIS A 367 1.32 -8.89 3.25
N VAL A 368 2.56 -9.21 2.83
CA VAL A 368 2.81 -10.05 1.65
C VAL A 368 2.13 -11.41 1.79
N THR A 369 2.31 -12.07 2.92
CA THR A 369 1.72 -13.41 3.19
C THR A 369 0.19 -13.37 3.21
N ARG A 370 -0.40 -12.27 3.68
CA ARG A 370 -1.84 -12.12 3.84
C ARG A 370 -2.56 -11.77 2.54
N PHE A 371 -1.96 -10.97 1.67
CA PHE A 371 -2.61 -10.42 0.48
C PHE A 371 -2.09 -10.98 -0.85
N TYR A 372 -0.93 -11.64 -0.85
CA TYR A 372 -0.29 -12.14 -2.06
C TYR A 372 0.06 -13.62 -1.92
N ASN A 373 0.08 -14.34 -3.05
CA ASN A 373 0.55 -15.72 -3.08
C ASN A 373 2.07 -15.75 -2.89
N ASN A 374 2.57 -16.79 -2.21
CA ASN A 374 3.97 -16.95 -1.83
C ASN A 374 4.90 -17.30 -3.01
N ASN A 375 5.01 -16.41 -3.99
CA ASN A 375 5.86 -16.55 -5.18
C ASN A 375 7.23 -15.87 -5.00
N GLY A 376 7.73 -15.83 -3.76
CA GLY A 376 8.95 -15.08 -3.42
C GLY A 376 8.79 -13.56 -3.52
N ARG A 377 7.55 -13.02 -3.49
CA ARG A 377 7.29 -11.57 -3.56
C ARG A 377 8.06 -10.80 -2.48
N PHE A 378 8.03 -11.29 -1.24
CA PHE A 378 8.78 -10.70 -0.14
C PHE A 378 10.28 -10.62 -0.47
N SER A 379 10.88 -11.70 -0.97
CA SER A 379 12.28 -11.73 -1.40
C SER A 379 12.59 -10.71 -2.51
N LYS A 380 11.68 -10.54 -3.48
CA LYS A 380 11.82 -9.52 -4.53
C LYS A 380 11.79 -8.09 -3.96
N LEU A 381 10.86 -7.81 -3.05
CA LEU A 381 10.78 -6.50 -2.38
C LEU A 381 12.04 -6.21 -1.56
N LEU A 382 12.60 -7.21 -0.88
CA LEU A 382 13.88 -7.07 -0.18
C LEU A 382 15.05 -6.81 -1.14
N SER A 383 15.06 -7.48 -2.30
CA SER A 383 16.07 -7.24 -3.33
C SER A 383 16.00 -5.82 -3.88
N ILE A 384 14.78 -5.30 -4.09
CA ILE A 384 14.57 -3.91 -4.48
C ILE A 384 15.08 -2.98 -3.38
N SER A 385 14.70 -3.22 -2.12
CA SER A 385 15.15 -2.42 -0.97
C SER A 385 16.68 -2.37 -0.87
N ASN A 386 17.37 -3.50 -1.04
CA ASN A 386 18.83 -3.56 -1.02
C ASN A 386 19.45 -2.77 -2.17
N THR A 387 18.85 -2.83 -3.36
CA THR A 387 19.30 -2.06 -4.52
C THR A 387 19.15 -0.56 -4.27
N LEU A 388 18.02 -0.14 -3.70
CA LEU A 388 17.79 1.27 -3.31
C LEU A 388 18.86 1.74 -2.31
N HIS A 389 19.21 0.92 -1.32
CA HIS A 389 20.24 1.24 -0.32
C HIS A 389 21.68 1.23 -0.85
N SER A 390 21.90 0.76 -2.07
CA SER A 390 23.21 0.77 -2.71
C SER A 390 23.55 2.10 -3.39
N TYR A 391 22.56 2.98 -3.58
CA TYR A 391 22.81 4.29 -4.18
C TYR A 391 23.60 5.19 -3.22
N PRO A 392 24.64 5.88 -3.70
CA PRO A 392 25.43 6.76 -2.85
C PRO A 392 24.64 8.01 -2.48
N ALA A 393 24.87 8.55 -1.28
CA ALA A 393 24.22 9.78 -0.84
C ALA A 393 24.57 10.99 -1.74
N SER A 394 25.74 10.97 -2.39
CA SER A 394 26.15 11.97 -3.39
C SER A 394 25.22 12.04 -4.61
N LEU A 395 24.40 11.02 -4.85
CA LEU A 395 23.41 11.06 -5.93
C LEU A 395 22.34 12.13 -5.70
N ALA A 396 22.09 12.52 -4.44
CA ALA A 396 21.09 13.54 -4.12
C ALA A 396 21.48 14.93 -4.65
N SER A 397 22.75 15.33 -4.60
CA SER A 397 23.19 16.61 -5.17
C SER A 397 23.11 16.65 -6.69
N ILE A 398 23.16 15.47 -7.34
CA ILE A 398 23.03 15.34 -8.79
C ILE A 398 21.54 15.40 -9.21
N ILE A 399 20.67 14.69 -8.49
CA ILE A 399 19.22 14.63 -8.81
C ILE A 399 18.53 15.95 -8.45
N PHE A 400 19.00 16.66 -7.41
CA PHE A 400 18.38 17.89 -6.93
C PHE A 400 19.34 19.08 -7.00
N PRO A 401 19.73 19.57 -8.20
CA PRO A 401 20.72 20.63 -8.34
C PRO A 401 20.28 21.97 -7.73
N ILE A 402 18.96 22.20 -7.60
CA ILE A 402 18.41 23.39 -6.93
C ILE A 402 18.63 23.32 -5.41
N ILE A 403 18.73 22.11 -4.85
CA ILE A 403 18.93 21.87 -3.43
C ILE A 403 20.43 21.87 -3.15
N LYS A 404 20.97 23.07 -2.89
CA LYS A 404 22.39 23.26 -2.57
C LYS A 404 22.86 22.42 -1.38
N ASP A 405 21.97 22.15 -0.43
CA ASP A 405 22.23 21.31 0.73
C ASP A 405 20.95 20.58 1.15
N VAL A 406 20.96 19.25 0.97
CA VAL A 406 19.84 18.37 1.30
C VAL A 406 19.56 18.36 2.81
N LYS A 407 20.60 18.47 3.64
CA LYS A 407 20.46 18.53 5.10
C LYS A 407 19.74 19.81 5.52
N LEU A 408 20.11 20.96 4.95
CA LEU A 408 19.40 22.23 5.18
C LEU A 408 17.95 22.16 4.69
N PHE A 409 17.72 21.53 3.54
CA PHE A 409 16.36 21.36 3.02
C PHE A 409 15.48 20.49 3.93
N VAL A 410 16.00 19.35 4.41
CA VAL A 410 15.32 18.50 5.39
C VAL A 410 15.04 19.29 6.66
N ASN A 411 16.03 20.04 7.17
CA ASN A 411 15.86 20.87 8.36
C ASN A 411 14.77 21.94 8.16
N HIS A 412 14.70 22.56 6.99
CA HIS A 412 13.67 23.53 6.65
C HIS A 412 12.27 22.88 6.63
N CYS A 413 12.14 21.69 6.04
CA CYS A 413 10.90 20.92 6.09
C CYS A 413 10.52 20.57 7.54
N SER A 414 11.47 20.13 8.36
CA SER A 414 11.26 19.86 9.79
C SER A 414 10.85 21.10 10.60
N SER A 415 11.18 22.30 10.12
CA SER A 415 10.89 23.55 10.82
C SER A 415 9.54 24.16 10.41
N ILE A 416 9.05 23.85 9.21
CA ILE A 416 7.78 24.37 8.69
C ILE A 416 6.57 23.68 9.32
N ASP A 417 6.71 22.41 9.72
CA ASP A 417 5.62 21.63 10.33
C ASP A 417 5.54 21.81 11.87
N GLY A 418 6.24 22.81 12.41
CA GLY A 418 6.15 23.22 13.81
C GLY A 418 5.07 24.29 14.06
N PHE A 419 3.79 23.96 13.86
CA PHE A 419 2.61 24.38 14.66
C PHE A 419 1.30 23.79 14.11
#